data_AF-D8F4Y7-F1
#
_entry.id   AF-D8F4Y7-F1
#
_cell.length_a   1.000
_cell.length_b   1.000
_cell.length_c   1.000
_cell.angle_alpha   90.00
_cell.angle_beta   90.00
_cell.angle_gamma   90.00
#
_symmetry.space_group_name_H-M   'P 1'
#
loop_
_entity.id
_entity.type
_entity.pdbx_description
1 polymer ?
#
loop_
_entity_poly.entity_id
_entity_poly.type
_entity_poly.pdbx_seq_one_letter_code
_entity_poly.pdbx_strand_id
1 'polypeptide(L)'
;MSEDRFKVLLLSDSHIGNPKAALDSLSVFDPLFTDIKSNFLEDKCPPSLIVFSGDLAYSGEKEQYELAEEFLKHIYECFDTEYGKIPILIVPGNHDVDRSVIDEAQKEYRTSLKASKVDDMMQACDVTWNHMIERQKNWRNFVESIPSQPWKFNENMHFYTGLLTFTEMSIGIVGFNSCWASHEKN
;
A
#
# COMPACT_ATOMS: atom_id res chain seq x y z
N MET A 1 -25.14 -25.08 0.49
CA MET A 1 -23.98 -24.68 1.32
C MET A 1 -23.07 -23.94 0.37
N SER A 2 -22.87 -22.63 0.55
CA SER A 2 -21.86 -21.93 -0.23
C SER A 2 -20.52 -22.52 0.15
N GLU A 3 -19.73 -22.98 -0.81
CA GLU A 3 -18.35 -23.39 -0.55
C GLU A 3 -17.61 -22.21 0.09
N ASP A 4 -16.85 -22.48 1.16
CA ASP A 4 -16.00 -21.47 1.80
C ASP A 4 -14.93 -21.06 0.78
N ARG A 5 -15.09 -19.87 0.20
CA ARG A 5 -14.20 -19.32 -0.84
C ARG A 5 -13.32 -18.25 -0.23
N PHE A 6 -12.00 -18.40 -0.36
CA PHE A 6 -11.06 -17.34 -0.04
C PHE A 6 -11.08 -16.28 -1.16
N LYS A 7 -11.61 -15.09 -0.86
CA LYS A 7 -11.78 -14.02 -1.86
C LYS A 7 -10.79 -12.90 -1.61
N VAL A 8 -10.14 -12.44 -2.67
CA VAL A 8 -9.20 -11.32 -2.63
C VAL A 8 -9.79 -10.16 -3.43
N LEU A 9 -9.92 -9.00 -2.80
CA LEU A 9 -10.11 -7.74 -3.51
C LEU A 9 -8.73 -7.15 -3.80
N LEU A 10 -8.36 -7.04 -5.07
CA LEU A 10 -7.09 -6.46 -5.50
C LEU A 10 -7.34 -5.08 -6.12
N LEU A 11 -6.68 -4.06 -5.58
CA LEU A 11 -6.74 -2.68 -6.03
C LEU A 11 -5.31 -2.14 -6.24
N SER A 12 -5.17 -1.10 -7.05
CA SER A 12 -3.88 -0.50 -7.40
C SER A 12 -4.09 0.90 -7.98
N ASP A 13 -3.03 1.74 -7.99
CA ASP A 13 -2.92 2.95 -8.82
C ASP A 13 -4.03 4.00 -8.61
N SER A 14 -4.46 4.22 -7.36
CA SER A 14 -5.47 5.25 -7.06
C SER A 14 -4.94 6.67 -7.13
N HIS A 15 -3.63 6.87 -6.94
CA HIS A 15 -2.95 8.17 -6.98
C HIS A 15 -3.71 9.27 -6.21
N ILE A 16 -4.09 8.98 -4.96
CA ILE A 16 -4.91 9.86 -4.13
C ILE A 16 -4.16 11.17 -3.86
N GLY A 17 -4.90 12.27 -3.95
CA GLY A 17 -4.36 13.62 -3.81
C GLY A 17 -3.69 14.17 -5.07
N ASN A 18 -3.82 13.49 -6.23
CA ASN A 18 -3.37 14.03 -7.51
C ASN A 18 -4.14 15.32 -7.86
N PRO A 19 -3.48 16.49 -7.95
CA PRO A 19 -4.15 17.77 -8.24
C PRO A 19 -4.84 17.80 -9.61
N LYS A 20 -4.35 17.03 -10.58
CA LYS A 20 -4.93 16.95 -11.93
C LYS A 20 -6.22 16.12 -11.96
N ALA A 21 -6.37 15.21 -11.01
CA ALA A 21 -7.49 14.28 -10.93
C ALA A 21 -8.46 14.63 -9.80
N ALA A 22 -8.31 15.77 -9.11
CA ALA A 22 -9.18 16.14 -7.97
C ALA A 22 -10.68 16.25 -8.33
N LEU A 23 -10.99 16.55 -9.60
CA LEU A 23 -12.37 16.52 -10.12
C LEU A 23 -12.78 15.12 -10.61
N ASP A 24 -11.81 14.32 -11.07
CA ASP A 24 -12.06 12.98 -11.62
C ASP A 24 -12.19 11.93 -10.51
N SER A 25 -11.51 12.10 -9.38
CA SER A 25 -11.44 11.12 -8.28
C SER A 25 -12.81 10.77 -7.72
N LEU A 26 -13.67 11.77 -7.45
CA LEU A 26 -15.05 11.53 -7.03
C LEU A 26 -15.85 10.77 -8.10
N SER A 27 -15.71 11.16 -9.37
CA SER A 27 -16.43 10.52 -10.48
C SER A 27 -15.93 9.12 -10.86
N VAL A 28 -14.69 8.77 -10.52
CA VAL A 28 -14.08 7.46 -10.76
C VAL A 28 -14.29 6.52 -9.56
N PHE A 29 -14.22 7.04 -8.34
CA PHE A 29 -14.39 6.22 -7.14
C PHE A 29 -15.85 5.84 -6.88
N ASP A 30 -16.82 6.70 -7.19
CA ASP A 30 -18.24 6.37 -7.02
C ASP A 30 -18.68 5.13 -7.85
N PRO A 31 -18.32 5.01 -9.14
CA PRO A 31 -18.51 3.79 -9.90
C PRO A 31 -17.78 2.59 -9.31
N LEU A 32 -16.52 2.75 -8.88
CA LEU A 32 -15.75 1.67 -8.25
C LEU A 32 -16.47 1.15 -6.99
N PHE A 33 -16.94 2.02 -6.11
CA PHE A 33 -17.68 1.63 -4.92
C PHE A 33 -19.00 0.94 -5.28
N THR A 34 -19.68 1.42 -6.32
CA THR A 34 -20.90 0.78 -6.84
C THR A 34 -20.62 -0.63 -7.37
N ASP A 35 -19.51 -0.82 -8.08
CA ASP A 35 -19.09 -2.12 -8.61
C ASP A 35 -18.67 -3.08 -7.49
N ILE A 36 -17.91 -2.60 -6.50
CA ILE A 36 -17.57 -3.39 -5.32
C ILE A 36 -18.86 -3.82 -4.59
N LYS A 37 -19.76 -2.87 -4.36
CA LYS A 37 -21.01 -3.14 -3.65
C LYS A 37 -21.90 -4.13 -4.40
N SER A 38 -22.07 -3.97 -5.71
CA SER A 38 -22.90 -4.88 -6.51
C SER A 38 -22.30 -6.29 -6.61
N ASN A 39 -21.02 -6.43 -6.98
CA ASN A 39 -20.39 -7.73 -7.22
C ASN A 39 -20.16 -8.56 -5.95
N PHE A 40 -19.98 -7.91 -4.78
CA PHE A 40 -19.73 -8.63 -3.52
C PHE A 40 -20.98 -8.81 -2.66
N LEU A 41 -22.03 -7.99 -2.84
CA LEU A 41 -23.32 -8.19 -2.18
C LEU A 41 -24.23 -9.17 -2.90
N GLU A 42 -24.04 -9.46 -4.20
CA GLU A 42 -24.78 -10.53 -4.89
C GLU A 42 -24.66 -11.86 -4.14
N ASP A 43 -23.46 -12.19 -3.66
CA ASP A 43 -23.17 -13.38 -2.85
C ASP A 43 -23.15 -13.11 -1.33
N LYS A 44 -23.44 -11.86 -0.88
CA LYS A 44 -23.37 -11.39 0.53
C LYS A 44 -22.12 -11.82 1.28
N CYS A 45 -20.98 -11.88 0.61
CA CYS A 45 -19.76 -12.42 1.18
C CYS A 45 -18.64 -11.38 0.99
N PRO A 46 -18.14 -10.76 2.07
CA PRO A 46 -17.02 -9.81 1.96
C PRO A 46 -15.74 -10.52 1.50
N PRO A 47 -14.73 -9.78 1.02
CA PRO A 47 -13.42 -10.35 0.76
C PRO A 47 -12.79 -10.89 2.06
N SER A 48 -12.00 -11.96 1.93
CA SER A 48 -11.17 -12.51 3.00
C SER A 48 -9.88 -11.70 3.19
N LEU A 49 -9.46 -10.99 2.14
CA LEU A 49 -8.27 -10.14 2.10
C LEU A 49 -8.50 -9.00 1.10
N ILE A 50 -8.08 -7.80 1.47
CA ILE A 50 -7.89 -6.68 0.56
C ILE A 50 -6.39 -6.54 0.28
N VAL A 51 -6.01 -6.35 -0.97
CA VAL A 51 -4.62 -6.06 -1.37
C VAL A 51 -4.62 -4.75 -2.15
N PHE A 52 -3.79 -3.81 -1.72
CA PHE A 52 -3.47 -2.61 -2.49
C PHE A 52 -2.03 -2.69 -3.00
N SER A 53 -1.86 -2.90 -4.30
CA SER A 53 -0.58 -3.27 -4.92
C SER A 53 0.22 -2.09 -5.46
N GLY A 54 0.25 -0.98 -4.72
CA GLY A 54 1.07 0.20 -5.03
C GLY A 54 0.29 1.39 -5.55
N ASP A 55 0.95 2.55 -5.50
CA ASP A 55 0.49 3.86 -5.98
C ASP A 55 -0.85 4.29 -5.36
N LEU A 56 -0.95 4.09 -4.04
CA LEU A 56 -2.10 4.54 -3.25
C LEU A 56 -2.14 6.06 -3.22
N ALA A 57 -1.03 6.69 -2.83
CA ALA A 57 -0.85 8.14 -2.84
C ALA A 57 -0.16 8.61 -4.13
N TYR A 58 -0.38 9.87 -4.51
CA TYR A 58 0.20 10.45 -5.73
C TYR A 58 1.68 10.84 -5.61
N SER A 59 2.11 11.35 -4.46
CA SER A 59 3.48 11.82 -4.20
C SER A 59 3.99 11.48 -2.80
N GLY A 60 3.30 10.60 -2.07
CA GLY A 60 3.72 10.13 -0.74
C GLY A 60 3.66 11.19 0.36
N GLU A 61 2.94 12.29 0.13
CA GLU A 61 2.72 13.35 1.12
C GLU A 61 1.75 12.89 2.21
N LYS A 62 1.91 13.41 3.43
CA LYS A 62 1.12 13.00 4.60
C LYS A 62 -0.38 13.20 4.39
N GLU A 63 -0.76 14.35 3.85
CA GLU A 63 -2.15 14.75 3.60
C GLU A 63 -2.83 13.81 2.59
N GLN A 64 -2.07 13.21 1.67
CA GLN A 64 -2.60 12.25 0.70
C GLN A 64 -2.97 10.93 1.37
N TYR A 65 -2.22 10.52 2.40
CA TYR A 65 -2.55 9.34 3.19
C TYR A 65 -3.75 9.56 4.12
N GLU A 66 -3.99 10.79 4.58
CA GLU A 66 -5.22 11.15 5.29
C GLU A 66 -6.45 10.98 4.37
N LEU A 67 -6.35 11.45 3.13
CA LEU A 67 -7.38 11.19 2.11
C LEU A 67 -7.49 9.71 1.73
N ALA A 68 -6.37 8.99 1.71
CA ALA A 68 -6.35 7.56 1.43
C ALA A 68 -7.06 6.75 2.52
N GLU A 69 -6.94 7.17 3.78
CA GLU A 69 -7.68 6.56 4.88
C GLU A 69 -9.19 6.64 4.66
N GLU A 70 -9.70 7.82 4.27
CA GLU A 70 -11.12 8.02 3.99
C GLU A 70 -11.56 7.21 2.75
N PHE A 71 -10.74 7.13 1.71
CA PHE A 71 -10.99 6.25 0.57
C PHE A 71 -11.09 4.78 1.00
N LEU A 72 -10.16 4.30 1.82
CA LEU A 72 -10.22 2.93 2.32
C LEU A 72 -11.46 2.73 3.20
N LYS A 73 -11.82 3.65 4.11
CA LYS A 73 -13.04 3.54 4.91
C LYS A 73 -14.29 3.32 4.04
N HIS A 74 -14.44 4.07 2.94
CA HIS A 74 -15.55 3.86 2.00
C HIS A 74 -15.56 2.45 1.36
N ILE A 75 -14.39 1.83 1.12
CA ILE A 75 -14.32 0.43 0.67
C ILE A 75 -14.90 -0.51 1.73
N TYR A 76 -14.58 -0.30 3.00
CA TYR A 76 -15.11 -1.14 4.09
C TYR A 76 -16.61 -0.93 4.28
N GLU A 77 -17.11 0.30 4.10
CA GLU A 77 -18.55 0.60 4.08
C GLU A 77 -19.30 -0.14 2.96
N CYS A 78 -18.67 -0.39 1.81
CA CYS A 78 -19.26 -1.20 0.75
C CYS A 78 -19.58 -2.64 1.20
N PHE A 79 -18.91 -3.12 2.25
CA PHE A 79 -19.09 -4.44 2.84
C PHE A 79 -19.82 -4.43 4.19
N ASP A 80 -20.40 -3.29 4.58
CA ASP A 80 -21.07 -3.09 5.87
C ASP A 80 -20.19 -3.54 7.07
N THR A 81 -18.90 -3.21 7.02
CA THR A 81 -17.91 -3.64 8.02
C THR A 81 -17.02 -2.50 8.49
N GLU A 82 -16.45 -2.65 9.68
CA GLU A 82 -15.58 -1.64 10.30
C GLU A 82 -14.20 -1.59 9.64
N TYR A 83 -13.64 -0.38 9.52
CA TYR A 83 -12.29 -0.18 9.00
C TYR A 83 -11.24 -1.03 9.75
N GLY A 84 -10.43 -1.77 8.99
CA GLY A 84 -9.41 -2.71 9.49
C GLY A 84 -9.93 -4.08 9.91
N LYS A 85 -11.25 -4.34 9.89
CA LYS A 85 -11.82 -5.66 10.25
C LYS A 85 -11.52 -6.75 9.23
N ILE A 86 -11.52 -6.41 7.94
CA ILE A 86 -10.97 -7.25 6.88
C ILE A 86 -9.46 -6.99 6.82
N PRO A 87 -8.59 -8.02 6.81
CA PRO A 87 -7.16 -7.81 6.62
C PRO A 87 -6.89 -7.09 5.30
N ILE A 88 -6.04 -6.05 5.34
CA ILE A 88 -5.58 -5.30 4.17
C ILE A 88 -4.07 -5.28 4.09
N LEU A 89 -3.50 -5.81 3.01
CA LEU A 89 -2.09 -5.69 2.70
C LEU A 89 -1.89 -4.52 1.72
N ILE A 90 -1.09 -3.54 2.12
CA ILE A 90 -0.69 -2.44 1.23
C ILE A 90 0.80 -2.57 0.96
N VAL A 91 1.17 -2.59 -0.32
CA VAL A 91 2.55 -2.59 -0.79
C VAL A 91 2.81 -1.23 -1.44
N PRO A 92 3.95 -0.57 -1.21
CA PRO A 92 4.16 0.77 -1.77
C PRO A 92 4.48 0.69 -3.27
N GLY A 93 3.99 1.66 -4.02
CA GLY A 93 4.38 1.90 -5.41
C GLY A 93 5.38 3.03 -5.56
N ASN A 94 5.78 3.36 -6.80
CA ASN A 94 6.75 4.42 -7.09
C ASN A 94 6.24 5.85 -6.84
N HIS A 95 4.94 6.02 -6.63
CA HIS A 95 4.32 7.28 -6.22
C HIS A 95 4.20 7.42 -4.70
N ASP A 96 4.24 6.32 -3.94
CA ASP A 96 4.20 6.26 -2.47
C ASP A 96 5.54 6.67 -1.81
N VAL A 97 6.15 7.74 -2.30
CA VAL A 97 7.45 8.24 -1.87
C VAL A 97 7.45 9.76 -1.83
N ASP A 98 7.66 10.31 -0.63
CA ASP A 98 7.81 11.74 -0.41
C ASP A 98 9.13 12.21 -1.03
N ARG A 99 9.03 12.99 -2.11
CA ARG A 99 10.21 13.51 -2.82
C ARG A 99 10.71 14.82 -2.21
N SER A 100 9.93 15.47 -1.36
CA SER A 100 10.29 16.76 -0.74
C SER A 100 11.39 16.62 0.31
N VAL A 101 11.53 15.41 0.88
CA VAL A 101 12.54 15.09 1.91
C VAL A 101 13.88 14.64 1.32
N ILE A 102 14.05 14.71 0.00
CA ILE A 102 15.24 14.22 -0.71
C ILE A 102 16.00 15.37 -1.33
N ASP A 103 17.29 15.47 -1.03
CA ASP A 103 18.18 16.46 -1.63
C ASP A 103 18.77 16.01 -2.98
N GLU A 104 19.45 16.92 -3.67
CA GLU A 104 20.04 16.62 -4.99
C GLU A 104 21.17 15.58 -4.90
N ALA A 105 21.95 15.59 -3.81
CA ALA A 105 23.04 14.65 -3.61
C ALA A 105 22.52 13.21 -3.48
N GLN A 106 21.41 13.01 -2.76
CA GLN A 106 20.72 11.74 -2.65
C GLN A 106 20.17 11.30 -4.02
N LYS A 107 19.64 12.21 -4.85
CA LYS A 107 19.17 11.86 -6.21
C LYS A 107 20.31 11.36 -7.09
N GLU A 108 21.41 12.11 -7.15
CA GLU A 108 22.61 11.73 -7.92
C GLU A 108 23.24 10.44 -7.41
N TYR A 109 23.30 10.27 -6.09
CA TYR A 109 23.83 9.03 -5.50
C TYR A 109 23.02 7.83 -5.98
N ARG A 110 21.68 7.90 -5.95
CA ARG A 110 20.79 6.82 -6.40
C ARG A 110 21.00 6.44 -7.86
N THR A 111 21.15 7.40 -8.75
CA THR A 111 21.34 7.12 -10.19
C THR A 111 22.71 6.48 -10.47
N SER A 112 23.68 6.68 -9.58
CA SER A 112 25.02 6.09 -9.67
C SER A 112 25.19 4.72 -9.00
N LEU A 113 24.18 4.25 -8.24
CA LEU A 113 24.27 3.01 -7.45
C LEU A 113 24.36 1.76 -8.34
N LYS A 114 25.26 0.85 -7.95
CA LYS A 114 25.34 -0.51 -8.51
C LYS A 114 24.54 -1.48 -7.63
N ALA A 115 23.93 -2.48 -8.25
CA ALA A 115 23.13 -3.50 -7.56
C ALA A 115 23.88 -4.15 -6.38
N SER A 116 25.15 -4.53 -6.55
CA SER A 116 25.94 -5.14 -5.47
C SER A 116 26.10 -4.22 -4.25
N LYS A 117 26.20 -2.91 -4.48
CA LYS A 117 26.35 -1.93 -3.39
C LYS A 117 25.03 -1.75 -2.64
N VAL A 118 23.91 -1.83 -3.34
CA VAL A 118 22.57 -1.84 -2.75
C VAL A 118 22.42 -3.05 -1.83
N ASP A 119 22.78 -4.24 -2.29
CA ASP A 119 22.66 -5.48 -1.49
C ASP A 119 23.46 -5.38 -0.19
N ASP A 120 24.70 -4.86 -0.25
CA ASP A 120 25.55 -4.64 0.92
C ASP A 120 24.88 -3.67 1.92
N MET A 121 24.35 -2.54 1.42
CA MET A 121 23.69 -1.52 2.23
C MET A 121 22.42 -2.05 2.91
N MET A 122 21.61 -2.80 2.15
CA MET A 122 20.40 -3.46 2.64
C MET A 122 20.72 -4.46 3.74
N GLN A 123 21.69 -5.35 3.53
CA GLN A 123 22.08 -6.35 4.53
C GLN A 123 22.66 -5.73 5.80
N ALA A 124 23.43 -4.66 5.66
CA ALA A 124 24.02 -3.94 6.78
C ALA A 124 23.01 -3.05 7.53
N CYS A 125 21.87 -2.72 6.90
CA CYS A 125 20.92 -1.70 7.39
C CYS A 125 21.64 -0.40 7.76
N ASP A 126 22.58 0.02 6.92
CA ASP A 126 23.48 1.13 7.23
C ASP A 126 22.79 2.51 7.14
N VAL A 127 23.52 3.56 7.52
CA VAL A 127 23.00 4.94 7.50
C VAL A 127 22.57 5.35 6.09
N THR A 128 23.29 4.90 5.06
CA THR A 128 22.95 5.22 3.68
C THR A 128 21.65 4.54 3.28
N TRP A 129 21.43 3.30 3.67
CA TRP A 129 20.17 2.59 3.47
C TRP A 129 18.99 3.29 4.18
N ASN A 130 19.18 3.74 5.43
CA ASN A 130 18.14 4.47 6.14
C ASN A 130 17.74 5.77 5.41
N HIS A 131 18.70 6.53 4.88
CA HIS A 131 18.42 7.69 4.04
C HIS A 131 17.71 7.34 2.72
N MET A 132 17.90 6.12 2.20
CA MET A 132 17.21 5.70 0.97
C MET A 132 15.72 5.45 1.19
N ILE A 133 15.36 4.89 2.34
CA ILE A 133 13.98 4.50 2.66
C ILE A 133 13.21 5.56 3.44
N GLU A 134 13.87 6.61 3.96
CA GLU A 134 13.21 7.67 4.76
C GLU A 134 12.10 8.41 4.01
N ARG A 135 12.21 8.50 2.69
CA ARG A 135 11.17 9.00 1.77
C ARG A 135 9.86 8.21 1.80
N GLN A 136 9.85 7.01 2.37
CA GLN A 136 8.66 6.19 2.58
C GLN A 136 8.09 6.33 4.00
N LYS A 137 8.60 7.26 4.82
CA LYS A 137 8.16 7.43 6.21
C LYS A 137 6.66 7.68 6.32
N ASN A 138 6.09 8.52 5.46
CA ASN A 138 4.65 8.80 5.49
C ASN A 138 3.83 7.57 5.12
N TRP A 139 4.24 6.85 4.06
CA TRP A 139 3.64 5.56 3.69
C TRP A 139 3.69 4.58 4.87
N ARG A 140 4.87 4.36 5.45
CA ARG A 140 5.09 3.47 6.60
C ARG A 140 4.16 3.84 7.76
N ASN A 141 4.14 5.10 8.16
CA ASN A 141 3.31 5.56 9.26
C ASN A 141 1.82 5.30 8.99
N PHE A 142 1.38 5.47 7.76
CA PHE A 142 0.00 5.20 7.35
C PHE A 142 -0.32 3.70 7.39
N VAL A 143 0.52 2.84 6.82
CA VAL A 143 0.23 1.39 6.81
C VAL A 143 0.30 0.78 8.22
N GLU A 144 1.16 1.30 9.10
CA GLU A 144 1.21 0.90 10.51
C GLU A 144 0.06 1.48 11.35
N SER A 145 -0.62 2.54 10.90
CA SER A 145 -1.79 3.10 11.61
C SER A 145 -3.08 2.33 11.36
N ILE A 146 -3.13 1.48 10.33
CA ILE A 146 -4.31 0.68 10.01
C ILE A 146 -4.58 -0.31 11.15
N PRO A 147 -5.79 -0.30 11.75
CA PRO A 147 -6.07 -1.11 12.93
C PRO A 147 -6.17 -2.60 12.57
N SER A 148 -5.89 -3.45 13.57
CA SER A 148 -6.20 -4.88 13.56
C SER A 148 -5.56 -5.71 12.43
N GLN A 149 -4.41 -5.28 11.92
CA GLN A 149 -3.72 -5.97 10.84
C GLN A 149 -2.87 -7.17 11.33
N PRO A 150 -2.94 -8.35 10.67
CA PRO A 150 -2.20 -9.55 11.07
C PRO A 150 -0.76 -9.57 10.53
N TRP A 151 -0.24 -8.43 10.09
CA TRP A 151 1.05 -8.34 9.41
C TRP A 151 2.18 -8.04 10.39
N LYS A 152 3.28 -8.76 10.24
CA LYS A 152 4.57 -8.39 10.79
C LYS A 152 5.30 -7.49 9.80
N PHE A 153 5.53 -6.25 10.19
CA PHE A 153 6.31 -5.29 9.43
C PHE A 153 7.80 -5.46 9.67
N ASN A 154 8.61 -5.33 8.60
CA ASN A 154 10.04 -5.20 8.69
C ASN A 154 10.41 -3.72 8.52
N GLU A 155 10.75 -3.05 9.60
CA GLU A 155 11.08 -1.62 9.60
C GLU A 155 12.32 -1.28 8.76
N ASN A 156 13.26 -2.21 8.63
CA ASN A 156 14.49 -1.97 7.87
C ASN A 156 14.25 -2.09 6.37
N MET A 157 13.28 -2.88 5.93
CA MET A 157 13.07 -3.16 4.50
C MET A 157 11.72 -2.69 3.98
N HIS A 158 10.86 -2.20 4.88
CA HIS A 158 9.51 -1.75 4.61
C HIS A 158 8.64 -2.81 3.89
N PHE A 159 8.78 -4.09 4.25
CA PHE A 159 7.95 -5.18 3.73
C PHE A 159 7.11 -5.83 4.83
N TYR A 160 6.06 -6.54 4.42
CA TYR A 160 5.17 -7.26 5.32
C TYR A 160 5.25 -8.77 5.13
N THR A 161 5.07 -9.50 6.22
CA THR A 161 4.83 -10.94 6.23
C THR A 161 3.67 -11.24 7.17
N GLY A 162 2.82 -12.22 6.85
CA GLY A 162 1.79 -12.65 7.78
C GLY A 162 1.13 -13.95 7.36
N LEU A 163 0.33 -14.48 8.28
CA LEU A 163 -0.45 -15.70 8.09
C LEU A 163 -1.91 -15.36 8.33
N LEU A 164 -2.76 -15.73 7.38
CA LEU A 164 -4.20 -15.75 7.56
C LEU A 164 -4.65 -17.19 7.79
N THR A 165 -5.57 -17.37 8.72
CA THR A 165 -6.28 -18.64 8.88
C THR A 165 -7.62 -18.53 8.18
N PHE A 166 -7.87 -19.41 7.22
CA PHE A 166 -9.16 -19.52 6.54
C PHE A 166 -9.61 -20.98 6.57
N THR A 167 -10.73 -21.26 7.25
CA THR A 167 -11.15 -22.62 7.58
C THR A 167 -10.05 -23.39 8.32
N GLU A 168 -9.59 -24.52 7.79
CA GLU A 168 -8.48 -25.34 8.33
C GLU A 168 -7.13 -25.06 7.64
N MET A 169 -7.08 -24.10 6.70
CA MET A 169 -5.87 -23.75 5.97
C MET A 169 -5.19 -22.50 6.54
N SER A 170 -3.86 -22.53 6.54
CA SER A 170 -3.03 -21.34 6.75
C SER A 170 -2.52 -20.80 5.42
N ILE A 171 -2.78 -19.52 5.16
CA ILE A 171 -2.37 -18.82 3.94
C ILE A 171 -1.27 -17.82 4.30
N GLY A 172 -0.07 -18.05 3.78
CA GLY A 172 1.07 -17.15 3.94
C GLY A 172 1.04 -16.02 2.92
N ILE A 173 1.27 -14.80 3.40
CA ILE A 173 1.27 -13.59 2.58
C ILE A 173 2.56 -12.82 2.83
N VAL A 174 3.18 -12.35 1.75
CA VAL A 174 4.39 -11.52 1.78
C VAL A 174 4.19 -10.35 0.81
N GLY A 175 4.40 -9.13 1.29
CA GLY A 175 4.31 -7.90 0.49
C GLY A 175 5.67 -7.20 0.45
N PHE A 176 6.40 -7.34 -0.66
CA PHE A 176 7.74 -6.77 -0.82
C PHE A 176 7.71 -5.31 -1.28
N ASN A 177 8.53 -4.46 -0.65
CA ASN A 177 8.81 -3.11 -1.14
C ASN A 177 9.86 -3.14 -2.26
N SER A 178 9.43 -2.95 -3.49
CA SER A 178 10.32 -2.81 -4.66
C SER A 178 10.51 -1.37 -5.12
N CYS A 179 9.85 -0.39 -4.50
CA CYS A 179 9.82 0.99 -4.99
C CYS A 179 10.79 1.95 -4.27
N TRP A 180 11.58 1.47 -3.30
CA TRP A 180 12.60 2.27 -2.60
C TRP A 180 13.60 2.94 -3.57
N ALA A 181 13.88 2.30 -4.71
CA ALA A 181 14.78 2.80 -5.77
C ALA A 181 14.07 3.66 -6.85
N SER A 182 12.77 3.90 -6.71
CA SER A 182 11.99 4.58 -7.75
C SER A 182 12.51 5.99 -8.05
N HIS A 183 12.54 6.31 -9.34
CA HIS A 183 12.85 7.63 -9.89
C HIS A 183 11.93 7.88 -11.07
N GLU A 184 11.50 9.13 -11.26
CA GLU A 184 10.82 9.50 -12.50
C GLU A 184 11.86 9.61 -13.63
N LYS A 185 11.50 9.07 -14.80
CA LYS A 185 12.22 9.44 -16.02
C LYS A 185 11.76 10.85 -16.38
N ASN A 186 12.70 11.79 -16.42
CA ASN A 186 12.51 13.10 -17.03
C ASN A 186 12.05 12.96 -18.49
#